data_AF-A0A955VW46-F1
#
_entry.id   AF-A0A955VW46-F1
#
_cell.length_a   1.000
_cell.length_b   1.000
_cell.length_c   1.000
_cell.angle_alpha   90.00
_cell.angle_beta   90.00
_cell.angle_gamma   90.00
#
_symmetry.space_group_name_H-M   'P 1'
#
loop_
_entity.id
_entity.type
_entity.pdbx_description
1 polymer ?
#
loop_
_entity_poly.entity_id
_entity_poly.type
_entity_poly.pdbx_seq_one_letter_code
_entity_poly.pdbx_strand_id
1 'polypeptide(L)' 'MADPYIGEIRLFGGQFAPRGWAFCDGALLRIIDNQPLFSLIGNIYGGDGE' A
#
# COMPACT_ATOMS: atom_id res chain seq x y z
N MET A 1 -6.18 -9.50 18.75
CA MET A 1 -5.58 -9.41 17.40
C MET A 1 -5.30 -7.93 17.18
N ALA A 2 -4.08 -7.54 16.80
CA ALA A 2 -3.74 -6.12 16.64
C ALA A 2 -4.45 -5.54 15.41
N ASP A 3 -5.04 -4.36 15.56
CA ASP A 3 -5.66 -3.64 14.46
C ASP A 3 -4.62 -3.35 13.36
N PRO A 4 -4.98 -3.52 12.08
CA PRO A 4 -4.06 -3.20 10.99
C PRO A 4 -3.81 -1.69 10.92
N TYR A 5 -2.63 -1.33 10.42
CA TYR A 5 -2.22 0.07 10.25
C TYR A 5 -1.68 0.31 8.84
N ILE A 6 -1.64 1.58 8.42
CA ILE A 6 -1.21 1.97 7.08
C ILE A 6 0.29 1.67 6.90
N GLY A 7 0.64 1.02 5.78
CA GLY A 7 2.01 0.62 5.47
C GLY A 7 2.41 -0.76 6.02
N GLU A 8 1.48 -1.48 6.66
CA GLU A 8 1.71 -2.85 7.10
C GLU A 8 1.71 -3.83 5.90
N ILE A 9 2.61 -4.81 5.94
CA ILE A 9 2.66 -5.92 4.98
C ILE A 9 2.27 -7.21 5.70
N ARG A 10 1.27 -7.93 5.17
CA ARG A 10 0.82 -9.23 5.69
C ARG A 10 0.74 -10.26 4.58
N LEU A 11 1.08 -11.50 4.91
CA LEU A 11 0.80 -12.64 4.03
C LEU A 11 -0.72 -12.82 3.90
N PHE A 12 -1.19 -13.02 2.68
CA PHE A 12 -2.60 -13.16 2.36
C PHE A 12 -2.81 -14.33 1.40
N GLY A 13 -3.76 -15.21 1.74
CA GLY A 13 -4.04 -16.45 0.98
C GLY A 13 -5.17 -16.33 -0.05
N GLY A 14 -5.77 -15.15 -0.21
CA GLY A 14 -6.81 -14.92 -1.22
C GLY A 14 -6.26 -14.38 -2.53
N GLN A 15 -7.11 -14.34 -3.56
CA GLN A 15 -6.76 -13.89 -4.92
C GLN A 15 -7.23 -12.47 -5.26
N PHE A 16 -7.81 -11.73 -4.30
CA PHE A 16 -8.25 -10.35 -4.47
C PHE A 16 -7.74 -9.50 -3.31
N ALA A 17 -7.41 -8.23 -3.56
CA ALA A 17 -7.04 -7.32 -2.49
C ALA A 17 -8.29 -6.88 -1.69
N PRO A 18 -8.36 -7.12 -0.37
CA PRO A 18 -9.44 -6.60 0.46
C PRO A 18 -9.47 -5.06 0.45
N ARG A 19 -10.60 -4.46 0.85
CA ARG A 19 -10.71 -3.00 0.95
C ARG A 19 -9.63 -2.44 1.88
N GLY A 20 -8.91 -1.42 1.40
CA GLY A 20 -7.81 -0.78 2.15
C GLY A 20 -6.47 -1.51 2.04
N TRP A 21 -6.40 -2.57 1.25
CA TRP A 21 -5.18 -3.30 0.95
C TRP A 21 -4.90 -3.27 -0.55
N ALA A 22 -3.63 -3.47 -0.90
CA ALA A 22 -3.16 -3.67 -2.26
C ALA A 22 -2.16 -4.83 -2.25
N PHE A 23 -2.01 -5.50 -3.39
CA PHE A 23 -0.92 -6.46 -3.55
C PHE A 23 0.42 -5.73 -3.66
N CYS A 24 1.49 -6.35 -3.17
CA CYS A 24 2.86 -5.88 -3.33
C CYS A 24 3.46 -6.46 -4.62
N ASP A 25 2.86 -6.15 -5.77
CA ASP A 25 3.21 -6.70 -7.09
C ASP A 25 3.91 -5.69 -8.02
N GLY A 26 4.26 -4.51 -7.49
CA GLY A 26 4.90 -3.44 -8.25
C GLY A 26 3.94 -2.49 -8.96
N ALA A 27 2.63 -2.59 -8.73
CA ALA A 27 1.66 -1.63 -9.24
C ALA A 27 1.89 -0.20 -8.69
N LEU A 28 1.72 0.81 -9.54
CA LEU A 28 1.72 2.21 -9.11
C LEU A 28 0.35 2.59 -8.54
N LEU A 29 0.35 3.18 -7.34
CA LEU A 29 -0.83 3.70 -6.68
C LEU A 29 -0.85 5.23 -6.78
N ARG A 30 -2.01 5.82 -7.06
CA ARG A 30 -2.14 7.28 -7.12
C ARG A 30 -1.94 7.88 -5.73
N ILE A 31 -1.03 8.85 -5.61
CA ILE A 31 -0.70 9.53 -4.35
C ILE A 31 -1.93 10.24 -3.79
N ILE A 32 -2.75 10.88 -4.62
CA ILE A 32 -3.94 11.63 -4.16
C ILE A 32 -4.93 10.76 -3.37
N ASP A 33 -5.06 9.47 -3.72
CA ASP A 33 -5.94 8.54 -3.01
C ASP A 33 -5.25 7.85 -1.83
N ASN A 34 -3.91 7.93 -1.75
CA ASN A 34 -3.07 7.19 -0.80
C ASN A 34 -2.06 8.09 -0.07
N GLN A 35 -2.40 9.37 0.16
CA GLN A 35 -1.52 10.36 0.79
C GLN A 35 -0.89 9.86 2.11
N PRO A 36 -1.65 9.27 3.05
CA PRO A 36 -1.06 8.77 4.30
C PRO A 36 -0.01 7.67 4.08
N LEU A 37 -0.22 6.80 3.09
CA LEU A 37 0.75 5.76 2.74
C LEU A 37 2.02 6.41 2.17
N PHE A 38 1.87 7.34 1.22
CA PHE A 38 3.01 8.06 0.63
C PHE A 38 3.81 8.85 1.68
N SER A 39 3.16 9.50 2.65
CA SER A 39 3.86 10.18 3.75
C SER A 39 4.71 9.24 4.61
N LEU A 40 4.40 7.93 4.66
CA LEU A 40 5.13 6.94 5.44
C LEU A 40 6.27 6.29 4.65
N ILE A 41 6.06 5.95 3.37
CA ILE A 41 7.02 5.16 2.59
C ILE A 41 7.61 5.88 1.38
N GLY A 42 7.10 7.05 1.00
CA GLY A 42 7.57 7.80 -0.17
C GLY A 42 7.55 7.00 -1.47
N ASN A 43 8.55 7.20 -2.31
CA ASN A 43 8.78 6.49 -3.58
C ASN A 43 9.84 5.38 -3.46
N ILE A 44 10.04 4.81 -2.26
CA ILE A 44 11.07 3.77 -2.00
C ILE A 44 10.94 2.56 -2.93
N TYR A 45 9.71 2.22 -3.33
CA TYR A 45 9.40 1.06 -4.18
C TYR A 45 9.08 1.43 -5.63
N GLY A 46 9.41 2.65 -6.07
CA GLY A 46 9.16 3.16 -7.41
C GLY A 46 8.19 4.34 -7.44
N GLY A 47 7.86 4.79 -8.66
CA GLY A 47 7.13 6.03 -8.91
C GLY A 47 8.05 7.26 -8.98
N ASP A 48 7.49 8.37 -9.45
CA ASP A 48 8.15 9.68 -9.57
C ASP A 48 7.96 10.56 -8.31
N GLY A 49 6.93 10.29 -7.52
CA GLY A 49 6.64 11.02 -6.28
C GLY A 49 5.83 12.30 -6.50
N GLU A 50 5.19 12.44 -7.65
CA GLU A 50 4.35 13.60 -8.03
C GLU A 50 2.87 13.23 -8.25
#